data_AF-A0A1Y4TVV9-F1
#
_entry.id   AF-A0A1Y4TVV9-F1
#
_cell.length_a   1.000
_cell.length_b   1.000
_cell.length_c   1.000
_cell.angle_alpha   90.00
_cell.angle_beta   90.00
_cell.angle_gamma   90.00
#
_symmetry.space_group_name_H-M   'P 1'
#
loop_
_entity.id
_entity.type
_entity.pdbx_description
1 polymer ?
#
loop_
_entity_poly.entity_id
_entity_poly.type
_entity_poly.pdbx_seq_one_letter_code
_entity_poly.pdbx_strand_id
1 'polypeptide(L)'
;MKNRDVTQLTDRIRLEYGFTQEVAQDRAMQALENCPPALTQNLEEWAKGQKLTDIYIGQYSLPMILAIWKNRDFLKAMEVMTELDKGNTGIAELKIWNMRR
;
A
#
# COMPACT_ATOMS: atom_id res chain seq x y z
N MET A 1 5.17 -1.32 -16.29
CA MET A 1 4.34 -0.16 -15.88
C MET A 1 4.84 1.07 -16.64
N LYS A 2 3.95 1.95 -17.10
CA LYS A 2 4.32 3.10 -17.95
C LYS A 2 4.81 4.24 -17.06
N ASN A 3 5.67 5.13 -17.57
CA ASN A 3 6.13 6.33 -16.85
C ASN A 3 4.97 7.18 -16.27
N ARG A 4 3.79 7.13 -16.90
CA ARG A 4 2.57 7.80 -16.45
C ARG A 4 2.03 7.28 -15.10
N ASP A 5 2.24 6.01 -14.81
CA ASP A 5 1.77 5.36 -13.58
C ASP A 5 2.62 5.80 -12.39
N VAL A 6 3.93 6.01 -12.60
CA VAL A 6 4.87 6.53 -11.60
C VAL A 6 4.52 7.97 -11.22
N THR A 7 4.19 8.82 -12.19
CA THR A 7 3.80 10.22 -11.92
C THR A 7 2.53 10.30 -11.08
N GLN A 8 1.50 9.51 -11.42
CA GLN A 8 0.25 9.49 -10.65
C GLN A 8 0.47 8.99 -9.22
N LEU A 9 1.26 7.93 -9.06
CA LEU A 9 1.59 7.41 -7.74
C LEU A 9 2.39 8.43 -6.91
N THR A 10 3.34 9.12 -7.54
CA THR A 10 4.14 10.17 -6.90
C THR A 10 3.25 11.32 -6.42
N ASP A 11 2.36 11.81 -7.27
CA ASP A 11 1.44 12.90 -6.92
C ASP A 11 0.49 12.48 -5.79
N ARG A 12 0.00 11.22 -5.81
CA ARG A 12 -0.84 10.66 -4.75
C ARG A 12 -0.10 10.60 -3.41
N ILE A 13 1.12 10.08 -3.40
CA ILE A 13 1.97 9.99 -2.20
C ILE A 13 2.25 11.39 -1.65
N ARG A 14 2.57 12.34 -2.52
CA ARG A 14 2.81 13.74 -2.14
C ARG A 14 1.59 14.35 -1.44
N LEU A 15 0.40 14.12 -2.00
CA LEU A 15 -0.85 14.63 -1.46
C LEU A 15 -1.24 13.98 -0.12
N GLU A 16 -1.13 12.65 0.00
CA GLU A 16 -1.57 11.93 1.20
C GLU A 16 -0.61 12.11 2.38
N TYR A 17 0.71 12.18 2.11
CA TYR A 17 1.73 12.18 3.15
C TYR A 17 2.45 13.53 3.34
N GLY A 18 2.19 14.53 2.48
CA GLY A 18 2.80 15.86 2.59
C GLY A 18 4.30 15.89 2.28
N PHE A 19 4.81 14.89 1.54
CA PHE A 19 6.23 14.81 1.19
C PHE A 19 6.62 15.84 0.13
N THR A 20 7.93 16.08 -0.02
CA THR A 20 8.48 16.81 -1.17
C THR A 20 8.37 15.95 -2.44
N GLN A 21 8.55 16.56 -3.62
CA GLN A 21 8.50 15.83 -4.88
C GLN A 21 9.52 14.68 -4.95
N GLU A 22 10.77 14.94 -4.54
CA GLU A 22 11.85 13.95 -4.56
C GLU A 22 11.52 12.77 -3.62
N VAL A 23 11.13 13.06 -2.38
CA VAL A 23 10.77 12.01 -1.41
C VAL A 23 9.56 11.22 -1.87
N ALA A 24 8.54 11.87 -2.44
CA ALA A 24 7.36 11.19 -2.96
C ALA A 24 7.71 10.27 -4.15
N GLN A 25 8.65 10.70 -5.00
CA GLN A 25 9.11 9.93 -6.15
C GLN A 25 9.91 8.70 -5.69
N ASP A 26 10.83 8.85 -4.74
CA ASP A 26 11.58 7.73 -4.16
C ASP A 26 10.62 6.70 -3.53
N ARG A 27 9.63 7.18 -2.78
CA ARG A 27 8.59 6.32 -2.19
C ARG A 27 7.73 5.63 -3.25
N ALA A 28 7.41 6.31 -4.35
CA ALA A 28 6.70 5.71 -5.47
C ALA A 28 7.51 4.57 -6.10
N MET A 29 8.81 4.77 -6.35
CA MET A 29 9.67 3.71 -6.89
C MET A 29 9.77 2.53 -5.93
N GLN A 30 9.99 2.77 -4.64
CA GLN A 30 10.01 1.72 -3.62
C GLN A 30 8.69 0.95 -3.55
N ALA A 31 7.56 1.64 -3.64
CA ALA A 31 6.23 1.02 -3.64
C ALA A 31 6.05 0.10 -4.85
N LEU A 32 6.53 0.51 -6.02
CA LEU A 32 6.46 -0.27 -7.26
C LEU A 32 7.37 -1.51 -7.21
N GLU A 33 8.60 -1.36 -6.74
CA GLU A 33 9.57 -2.45 -6.63
C GLU A 33 9.15 -3.52 -5.62
N ASN A 34 8.52 -3.11 -4.52
CA ASN A 34 8.11 -4.01 -3.44
C ASN A 34 6.64 -4.48 -3.57
N CYS A 35 5.92 -4.04 -4.60
CA CYS A 35 4.52 -4.41 -4.80
C CYS A 35 4.40 -5.90 -5.17
N PRO A 36 3.68 -6.71 -4.40
CA PRO A 36 3.35 -8.07 -4.81
C PRO A 36 2.55 -8.04 -6.12
N PRO A 37 2.77 -8.99 -7.05
CA PRO A 37 2.02 -9.03 -8.31
C PRO A 37 0.50 -9.05 -8.13
N ALA A 38 0.02 -9.68 -7.06
CA ALA A 38 -1.40 -9.72 -6.70
C ALA A 38 -1.99 -8.33 -6.38
N LEU A 39 -1.17 -7.37 -5.93
CA LEU A 39 -1.62 -6.05 -5.46
C LEU A 39 -1.39 -4.92 -6.46
N THR A 40 -0.88 -5.22 -7.66
CA THR A 40 -0.68 -4.21 -8.70
C THR A 40 -1.98 -3.43 -8.99
N GLN A 41 -3.11 -4.13 -8.99
CA GLN A 41 -4.43 -3.49 -9.15
C GLN A 41 -4.73 -2.50 -8.02
N ASN A 42 -4.54 -2.88 -6.76
CA ASN A 42 -4.80 -1.98 -5.63
C ASN A 42 -3.87 -0.76 -5.63
N LEU A 43 -2.61 -0.92 -6.03
CA LEU A 43 -1.67 0.20 -6.16
C LEU A 43 -2.16 1.21 -7.21
N GLU A 44 -2.65 0.74 -8.35
CA GLU A 44 -3.23 1.59 -9.38
C GLU A 44 -4.52 2.27 -8.93
N GLU A 45 -5.44 1.52 -8.32
CA GLU A 45 -6.70 2.05 -7.78
C GLU A 45 -6.41 3.16 -6.76
N TRP A 46 -5.45 2.93 -5.86
CA TRP A 46 -5.06 3.91 -4.86
C TRP A 46 -4.45 5.17 -5.48
N ALA A 47 -3.52 5.01 -6.43
CA ALA A 47 -2.92 6.14 -7.16
C ALA A 47 -3.98 7.01 -7.86
N LYS A 48 -5.04 6.38 -8.38
CA LYS A 48 -6.17 7.05 -9.04
C LYS A 48 -7.25 7.56 -8.07
N GLY A 49 -7.10 7.35 -6.76
CA GLY A 49 -8.11 7.71 -5.76
C GLY A 49 -9.41 6.91 -5.88
N GLN A 50 -9.35 5.72 -6.47
CA GLN A 50 -10.49 4.83 -6.67
C GLN A 50 -10.73 3.97 -5.41
N LYS A 51 -11.92 3.36 -5.36
CA LYS A 51 -12.22 2.37 -4.34
C LYS A 51 -11.31 1.15 -4.53
N LEU A 52 -10.70 0.71 -3.44
CA LEU A 52 -9.85 -0.48 -3.44
C LEU A 52 -10.68 -1.76 -3.56
N THR A 53 -10.27 -2.65 -4.45
CA THR A 53 -10.81 -4.02 -4.57
C THR A 53 -10.31 -4.88 -3.40
N ASP A 54 -11.18 -5.76 -2.88
CA ASP A 54 -10.82 -6.74 -1.85
C ASP A 54 -10.01 -7.90 -2.45
N ILE A 55 -8.71 -7.69 -2.61
CA ILE A 55 -7.75 -8.74 -2.99
C ILE A 55 -7.18 -9.34 -1.70
N TYR A 56 -7.42 -10.64 -1.51
CA TYR A 56 -7.01 -11.35 -0.31
C TYR A 56 -5.64 -12.02 -0.46
N ILE A 57 -4.79 -11.81 0.53
CA ILE A 57 -3.59 -12.62 0.77
C ILE A 57 -3.73 -13.23 2.16
N GLY A 58 -3.85 -14.55 2.23
CA GLY A 58 -4.30 -15.23 3.44
C GLY A 58 -5.71 -14.76 3.84
N GLN A 59 -5.85 -14.21 5.05
CA GLN A 59 -7.14 -13.76 5.60
C GLN A 59 -7.36 -12.24 5.49
N TYR A 60 -6.41 -11.50 4.92
CA TYR A 60 -6.43 -10.03 4.93
C TYR A 60 -6.50 -9.46 3.52
N SER A 61 -7.21 -8.34 3.38
CA SER A 61 -7.20 -7.45 2.22
C SER A 61 -6.70 -6.06 2.64
N LEU A 62 -6.22 -5.26 1.69
CA LEU A 62 -5.86 -3.86 1.96
C LEU A 62 -7.02 -3.05 2.57
N PRO A 63 -8.26 -3.08 2.00
CA PRO A 63 -9.41 -2.43 2.64
C PRO A 63 -9.64 -2.88 4.09
N MET A 64 -9.48 -4.17 4.37
CA MET A 64 -9.69 -4.71 5.72
C MET A 64 -8.65 -4.20 6.71
N ILE A 65 -7.36 -4.19 6.33
CA ILE A 65 -6.28 -3.67 7.19
C ILE A 65 -6.50 -2.19 7.50
N LEU A 66 -6.82 -1.38 6.49
CA LEU A 66 -7.11 0.06 6.66
C LEU A 66 -8.32 0.29 7.58
N ALA A 67 -9.38 -0.52 7.44
CA ALA A 67 -10.56 -0.47 8.30
C ALA A 67 -10.23 -0.86 9.75
N ILE A 68 -9.42 -1.90 9.95
CA ILE A 68 -8.94 -2.34 11.26
C ILE A 68 -8.17 -1.22 11.97
N TRP A 69 -7.30 -0.50 11.26
CA TRP A 69 -6.52 0.60 11.81
C TRP A 69 -7.31 1.90 11.96
N LYS A 70 -8.49 2.00 11.34
CA LYS A 70 -9.21 3.27 11.17
C LYS A 70 -8.29 4.38 10.61
N ASN A 71 -7.38 3.99 9.72
CA ASN A 71 -6.33 4.83 9.15
C ASN A 71 -6.32 4.66 7.61
N ARG A 72 -5.83 5.68 6.90
CA ARG A 72 -5.67 5.72 5.44
C ARG A 72 -4.24 5.47 4.97
N ASP A 73 -3.33 5.07 5.87
CA ASP A 73 -1.93 4.79 5.56
C ASP A 73 -1.76 3.54 4.67
N PHE A 74 -1.93 3.76 3.36
CA PHE A 74 -1.90 2.74 2.33
C PHE A 74 -0.51 2.11 2.17
N LEU A 75 0.56 2.91 2.17
CA LEU A 75 1.92 2.39 2.01
C LEU A 75 2.26 1.40 3.13
N LYS A 76 1.89 1.71 4.37
CA LYS A 76 2.10 0.81 5.50
C LYS A 76 1.21 -0.43 5.45
N ALA A 77 -0.03 -0.31 4.96
CA ALA A 77 -0.89 -1.46 4.74
C ALA A 77 -0.33 -2.38 3.64
N MET A 78 0.25 -1.82 2.59
CA MET A 78 0.91 -2.56 1.52
C MET A 78 2.16 -3.28 2.03
N GLU A 79 2.98 -2.66 2.88
CA GLU A 79 4.10 -3.34 3.55
C GLU A 79 3.64 -4.57 4.33
N VAL A 80 2.51 -4.49 5.04
CA VAL A 80 1.93 -5.64 5.75
C VAL A 80 1.51 -6.73 4.78
N MET A 81 0.85 -6.37 3.68
CA MET A 81 0.45 -7.36 2.68
C MET A 81 1.64 -8.00 1.97
N THR A 82 2.74 -7.26 1.76
CA THR A 82 4.00 -7.83 1.24
C THR A 82 4.60 -8.85 2.21
N GLU A 83 4.50 -8.65 3.52
CA GLU A 83 4.91 -9.67 4.49
C GLU A 83 4.01 -10.91 4.41
N LEU A 84 2.70 -10.75 4.23
CA LEU A 84 1.77 -11.88 4.04
C LEU A 84 2.11 -12.67 2.76
N ASP A 85 2.41 -11.97 1.66
CA ASP A 85 2.79 -12.59 0.38
C ASP A 85 4.10 -13.40 0.49
N LYS A 86 5.05 -12.92 1.30
CA LYS A 86 6.30 -13.61 1.62
C LYS A 86 6.13 -14.79 2.60
N GLY A 87 4.91 -15.01 3.12
CA GLY A 87 4.64 -16.03 4.15
C GLY A 87 5.02 -15.63 5.58
N ASN A 88 5.43 -14.37 5.80
CA ASN A 88 5.82 -13.82 7.10
C ASN A 88 4.60 -13.44 7.96
N THR A 89 3.66 -14.37 8.11
CA THR A 89 2.33 -14.12 8.72
C THR A 89 2.43 -13.54 10.14
N GLY A 90 3.31 -14.09 10.98
CA GLY A 90 3.47 -13.58 12.36
C GLY A 90 3.96 -12.12 12.44
N ILE A 91 4.80 -11.69 11.50
CA ILE A 91 5.27 -10.30 11.42
C ILE A 91 4.12 -9.40 10.95
N ALA A 92 3.38 -9.83 9.93
CA ALA A 92 2.24 -9.10 9.40
C ALA A 92 1.16 -8.88 10.48
N GLU A 93 0.75 -9.95 11.18
CA GLU A 93 -0.29 -9.87 12.21
C GLU A 93 0.14 -8.98 13.39
N LEU A 94 1.41 -9.05 13.81
CA LEU A 94 1.94 -8.17 14.84
C LEU A 94 1.87 -6.69 14.41
N LYS A 95 2.23 -6.38 13.15
CA LYS A 95 2.10 -5.01 12.59
C LYS A 95 0.63 -4.57 12.57
N ILE A 96 -0.29 -5.45 12.16
CA ILE A 96 -1.73 -5.14 12.16
C ILE A 96 -2.19 -4.80 13.59
N TRP A 97 -1.74 -5.55 14.59
CA TRP A 97 -2.17 -5.38 15.98
C TRP A 97 -1.63 -4.09 16.60
N ASN A 98 -0.37 -3.76 16.34
CA ASN A 98 0.28 -2.57 16.89
C ASN A 98 -0.36 -1.26 16.40
N MET A 99 -0.88 -1.25 15.18
CA MET A 99 -1.49 -0.07 14.53
C MET A 99 -2.99 0.08 14.82
N ARG A 100 -3.61 -0.84 15.60
CA ARG A 100 -5.03 -0.72 16.03
C ARG A 100 -5.25 0.28 17.17
N ARG A 101 -4.18 0.66 17.87
CA ARG A 101 -4.21 1.48 19.08
C ARG A 101 -4.08 2.96 18.75
#